data_AF-A0A973GNB0-F1
#
_entry.id   AF-A0A973GNB0-F1
#
_cell.length_a   1.000
_cell.length_b   1.000
_cell.length_c   1.000
_cell.angle_alpha   90.00
_cell.angle_beta   90.00
_cell.angle_gamma   90.00
#
_symmetry.space_group_name_H-M   'P 1'
#
loop_
_entity.id
_entity.type
_entity.pdbx_description
1 polymer ?
#
loop_
_entity_poly.entity_id
_entity_poly.type
_entity_poly.pdbx_seq_one_letter_code
_entity_poly.pdbx_strand_id
1 'polypeptide(L)'
;MLLSMQELLRQLPSVDDLLKEDRVKAWLVTHPRVLVLDALRTALDKKRKAVIERSGKGAQEIDLSVPAVLNSAEGILTELSSPSLRPLINATGVVVHTNLGRSLLSEAAIERVIEVNRSYSNLEYDIAAGERGKRYTHIEGILTRLTGAEAATAVNNNAAAVLLCLNTLARGKEVVVSRGELVEIGGSFRVPEVMERSGAILREVGATNKTHLKDYQKAINENTGLLLKVHTSNYKIVGFTKEVSPAELAALGKKHKVPVMWDLGSGSFLDLASYGVGDEPTVKQAMDAGVDILTFSGDKLLGGPQAGMVLGKKQYLDPIRSNPLARALRIDKMTLAALEATLNQYLDEAKAVREIPTLWMLTQPLTEIERKADLLATRIRSVGHVGLSVAIQDDLSQTGGGALPTGKLPTKVVAICHKAMSANQLESRLRLGQPAIITRIKEGMVLFDPRTLSDKEIGKIVEAVHKLLQEAAGSR
;
A
#
# COMPACT_ATOMS: atom_id res chain seq x y z
N MET A 1 29.68 -5.32 -52.84
CA MET A 1 28.36 -5.93 -53.12
C MET A 1 27.55 -5.91 -51.84
N LEU A 2 26.28 -5.49 -51.89
CA LEU A 2 25.43 -5.56 -50.71
C LEU A 2 25.10 -7.04 -50.43
N LEU A 3 25.51 -7.58 -49.27
CA LEU A 3 25.07 -8.87 -48.76
C LEU A 3 23.53 -8.98 -48.82
N SER A 4 23.07 -10.11 -49.32
CA SER A 4 21.66 -10.51 -49.30
C SER A 4 21.16 -10.73 -47.87
N MET A 5 19.85 -10.65 -47.67
CA MET A 5 19.23 -10.91 -46.36
C MET A 5 19.60 -12.28 -45.80
N GLN A 6 19.68 -13.32 -46.64
CA GLN A 6 20.07 -14.66 -46.22
C GLN A 6 21.54 -14.72 -45.78
N GLU A 7 22.43 -13.98 -46.43
CA GLU A 7 23.84 -13.89 -46.04
C GLU A 7 24.02 -13.14 -44.72
N LEU A 8 23.26 -12.07 -44.48
CA LEU A 8 23.26 -11.36 -43.20
C LEU A 8 22.75 -12.22 -42.05
N LEU A 9 21.65 -12.95 -42.25
CA LEU A 9 21.09 -13.83 -41.21
C LEU A 9 22.03 -14.98 -40.84
N ARG A 10 22.89 -15.44 -41.77
CA ARG A 10 23.93 -16.45 -41.49
C ARG A 10 25.07 -15.93 -40.63
N GLN A 11 25.24 -14.61 -40.50
CA GLN A 11 26.28 -14.02 -39.64
C GLN A 11 25.89 -14.03 -38.15
N LEU A 12 24.62 -14.30 -37.81
CA LEU A 12 24.21 -14.42 -36.42
C LEU A 12 24.87 -15.65 -35.77
N PRO A 13 25.52 -15.51 -34.61
CA PRO A 13 26.11 -16.64 -33.90
C PRO A 13 25.04 -17.62 -33.44
N SER A 14 25.40 -18.90 -33.36
CA SER A 14 24.52 -19.90 -32.76
C SER A 14 24.48 -19.73 -31.23
N VAL A 15 23.41 -20.22 -30.58
CA VAL A 15 23.34 -20.21 -29.12
C VAL A 15 24.49 -21.03 -28.51
N ASP A 16 24.89 -22.14 -29.16
CA ASP A 16 26.01 -22.98 -28.70
C ASP A 16 27.35 -22.27 -28.78
N ASP A 17 27.55 -21.38 -29.76
CA ASP A 17 28.76 -20.56 -29.84
C ASP A 17 28.76 -19.48 -28.76
N LEU A 18 27.62 -18.82 -28.53
CA LEU A 18 27.48 -17.84 -27.45
C LEU A 18 27.71 -18.49 -26.06
N LEU A 19 27.31 -19.75 -25.86
CA LEU A 19 27.55 -20.47 -24.60
C LEU A 19 29.04 -20.73 -24.30
N LYS A 20 29.92 -20.68 -25.31
CA LYS A 20 31.37 -20.86 -25.13
C LYS A 20 32.06 -19.57 -24.68
N GLU A 21 31.41 -18.43 -24.83
CA GLU A 21 31.93 -17.11 -24.44
C GLU A 21 32.10 -16.99 -22.93
N ASP A 22 33.23 -16.45 -22.47
CA ASP A 22 33.53 -16.36 -21.04
C ASP A 22 32.54 -15.48 -20.28
N ARG A 23 31.99 -14.44 -20.93
CA ARG A 23 30.92 -13.62 -20.35
C ARG A 23 29.65 -14.42 -20.09
N VAL A 24 29.28 -15.34 -20.98
CA VAL A 24 28.11 -16.20 -20.81
C VAL A 24 28.37 -17.28 -19.77
N LYS A 25 29.59 -17.84 -19.72
CA LYS A 25 29.99 -18.73 -18.62
C LYS A 25 29.89 -18.03 -17.26
N ALA A 26 30.31 -16.77 -17.16
CA ALA A 26 30.15 -15.98 -15.95
C ALA A 26 28.66 -15.78 -15.58
N TRP A 27 27.79 -15.51 -16.56
CA TRP A 27 26.34 -15.43 -16.29
C TRP A 27 25.75 -16.75 -15.77
N LEU A 28 26.23 -17.89 -16.26
CA LEU A 28 25.78 -19.21 -15.80
C LEU A 28 26.20 -19.54 -14.36
N VAL A 29 27.20 -18.83 -13.81
CA VAL A 29 27.59 -18.95 -12.40
C VAL A 29 26.59 -18.22 -11.49
N THR A 30 26.08 -17.07 -11.92
CA THR A 30 25.24 -16.19 -11.08
C THR A 30 23.75 -16.27 -11.40
N HIS A 31 23.37 -16.81 -12.56
CA HIS A 31 21.99 -16.87 -13.03
C HIS A 31 21.58 -18.30 -13.44
N PRO A 32 20.31 -18.68 -13.26
CA PRO A 32 19.79 -19.94 -13.77
C PRO A 32 19.98 -20.07 -15.28
N ARG A 33 20.47 -21.22 -15.74
CA ARG A 33 20.72 -21.51 -17.17
C ARG A 33 19.51 -21.20 -18.06
N VAL A 34 18.29 -21.45 -17.58
CA VAL A 34 17.06 -21.16 -18.32
C VAL A 34 16.95 -19.67 -18.70
N LEU A 35 17.21 -18.76 -17.75
CA LEU A 35 17.15 -17.32 -18.00
C LEU A 35 18.27 -16.85 -18.95
N VAL A 36 19.47 -17.43 -18.81
CA VAL A 36 20.59 -17.15 -19.72
C VAL A 36 20.25 -17.55 -21.15
N LEU A 37 19.69 -18.76 -21.35
CA LEU A 37 19.27 -19.24 -22.67
C LEU A 37 18.15 -18.37 -23.25
N ASP A 38 17.16 -18.00 -22.45
CA ASP A 38 16.05 -17.15 -22.89
C ASP A 38 16.54 -15.75 -23.29
N ALA A 39 17.47 -15.17 -22.53
CA ALA A 39 18.08 -13.89 -22.85
C ALA A 39 18.87 -13.93 -24.17
N LEU A 40 19.69 -14.96 -24.38
CA LEU A 40 20.45 -15.16 -25.61
C LEU A 40 19.52 -15.35 -26.82
N ARG A 41 18.50 -16.21 -26.68
CA ARG A 41 17.51 -16.46 -27.75
C ARG A 41 16.73 -15.19 -28.08
N THR A 42 16.27 -14.45 -27.06
CA THR A 42 15.53 -13.19 -27.26
C THR A 42 16.40 -12.14 -27.92
N ALA A 43 17.69 -12.02 -27.56
CA ALA A 43 18.63 -11.11 -28.19
C ALA A 43 18.86 -11.45 -29.67
N LEU A 44 19.10 -12.73 -29.97
CA LEU A 44 19.23 -13.24 -31.34
C LEU A 44 17.96 -12.99 -32.16
N ASP A 45 16.79 -13.25 -31.59
CA ASP A 45 15.49 -13.03 -32.24
C ASP A 45 15.24 -11.54 -32.50
N LYS A 46 15.58 -10.65 -31.57
CA LYS A 46 15.51 -9.19 -31.77
C LYS A 46 16.38 -8.76 -32.95
N LYS A 47 17.62 -9.25 -33.03
CA LYS A 47 18.54 -8.96 -34.15
C LYS A 47 18.03 -9.54 -35.46
N ARG A 48 17.51 -10.78 -35.45
CA ARG A 48 16.91 -11.44 -36.62
C ARG A 48 15.72 -10.64 -37.16
N LYS A 49 14.81 -10.21 -36.29
CA LYS A 49 13.66 -9.36 -36.68
C LYS A 49 14.11 -8.02 -37.26
N ALA A 50 15.08 -7.36 -36.64
CA ALA A 50 15.61 -6.09 -37.14
C ALA A 50 16.20 -6.22 -38.57
N VAL A 51 16.90 -7.32 -38.87
CA VAL A 51 17.43 -7.59 -40.23
C VAL A 51 16.31 -7.78 -41.25
N ILE A 52 15.25 -8.51 -40.88
CA ILE A 52 14.09 -8.76 -41.73
C ILE A 52 13.32 -7.45 -41.99
N GLU A 53 13.03 -6.68 -40.95
CA GLU A 53 12.24 -5.44 -41.03
C GLU A 53 12.93 -4.34 -41.85
N ARG A 54 14.26 -4.29 -41.87
CA ARG A 54 15.03 -3.29 -42.64
C ARG A 54 15.29 -3.65 -44.10
N SER A 55 14.76 -4.78 -44.59
CA SER A 55 14.78 -5.28 -45.98
C SER A 55 15.45 -4.34 -47.01
N GLY A 56 16.78 -4.39 -47.11
CA GLY A 56 17.57 -3.59 -48.07
C GLY A 56 18.41 -2.47 -47.44
N LYS A 57 17.84 -1.27 -47.23
CA LYS A 57 18.59 -0.08 -46.78
C LYS A 57 18.73 -0.06 -45.25
N GLY A 58 19.97 -0.20 -44.75
CA GLY A 58 20.31 -0.13 -43.31
C GLY A 58 20.27 -1.46 -42.56
N ALA A 59 20.02 -2.59 -43.24
CA ALA A 59 20.14 -3.93 -42.66
C ALA A 59 21.60 -4.33 -42.38
N GLN A 60 22.55 -3.84 -43.18
CA GLN A 60 23.99 -4.07 -43.00
C GLN A 60 24.61 -3.25 -41.87
N GLU A 61 23.93 -2.20 -41.41
CA GLU A 61 24.35 -1.38 -40.27
C GLU A 61 23.98 -2.03 -38.93
N ILE A 62 23.23 -3.13 -38.95
CA ILE A 62 22.90 -3.87 -37.73
C ILE A 62 24.15 -4.66 -37.33
N ASP A 63 24.70 -4.33 -36.18
CA ASP A 63 25.78 -5.13 -35.58
C ASP A 63 25.24 -6.49 -35.11
N LEU A 64 25.64 -7.54 -35.81
CA LEU A 64 25.31 -8.95 -35.56
C LEU A 64 26.46 -9.70 -34.85
N SER A 65 27.52 -9.00 -34.46
CA SER A 65 28.68 -9.60 -33.80
C SER A 65 28.31 -10.23 -32.44
N VAL A 66 29.11 -11.20 -32.00
CA VAL A 66 28.97 -11.80 -30.66
C VAL A 66 28.91 -10.71 -29.57
N PRO A 67 29.82 -9.72 -29.49
CA PRO A 67 29.71 -8.64 -28.51
C PRO A 67 28.38 -7.89 -28.52
N ALA A 68 27.82 -7.59 -29.69
CA ALA A 68 26.55 -6.87 -29.81
C ALA A 68 25.35 -7.70 -29.37
N VAL A 69 25.34 -8.99 -29.70
CA VAL A 69 24.32 -9.94 -29.21
C VAL A 69 24.42 -10.08 -27.70
N LEU A 70 25.64 -10.23 -27.15
CA LEU A 70 25.86 -10.33 -25.71
C LEU A 70 25.47 -9.05 -24.96
N ASN A 71 25.76 -7.85 -25.49
CA ASN A 71 25.30 -6.60 -24.89
C ASN A 71 23.77 -6.52 -24.84
N SER A 72 23.09 -6.92 -25.93
CA SER A 72 21.63 -6.98 -25.92
C SER A 72 21.10 -8.05 -24.95
N ALA A 73 21.75 -9.22 -24.88
CA ALA A 73 21.36 -10.31 -24.01
C ALA A 73 21.56 -9.95 -22.52
N GLU A 74 22.59 -9.20 -22.18
CA GLU A 74 22.85 -8.77 -20.79
C GLU A 74 21.72 -7.90 -20.24
N GLY A 75 21.23 -6.95 -21.02
CA GLY A 75 20.08 -6.11 -20.63
C GLY A 75 18.82 -6.95 -20.41
N ILE A 76 18.57 -7.92 -21.29
CA ILE A 76 17.42 -8.83 -21.19
C ILE A 76 17.58 -9.76 -19.97
N LEU A 77 18.77 -10.32 -19.76
CA LEU A 77 19.06 -11.19 -18.63
C LEU A 77 18.88 -10.45 -17.30
N THR A 78 19.35 -9.19 -17.24
CA THR A 78 19.17 -8.33 -16.08
C THR A 78 17.68 -8.11 -15.80
N GLU A 79 16.88 -7.84 -16.82
CA GLU A 79 15.42 -7.66 -16.69
C GLU A 79 14.73 -8.96 -16.24
N LEU A 80 15.03 -10.09 -16.88
CA LEU A 80 14.47 -11.41 -16.54
C LEU A 80 14.85 -11.88 -15.15
N SER A 81 16.04 -11.51 -14.67
CA SER A 81 16.55 -11.89 -13.35
C SER A 81 16.15 -10.91 -12.26
N SER A 82 15.61 -9.74 -12.61
CA SER A 82 15.18 -8.73 -11.64
C SER A 82 13.81 -9.10 -11.04
N PRO A 83 13.65 -9.02 -9.71
CA PRO A 83 12.33 -9.16 -9.10
C PRO A 83 11.34 -8.11 -9.65
N SER A 84 10.13 -8.54 -9.96
CA SER A 84 9.06 -7.63 -10.38
C SER A 84 8.54 -6.78 -9.22
N LEU A 85 8.49 -7.33 -8.00
CA LEU A 85 8.25 -6.60 -6.76
C LEU A 85 9.59 -6.11 -6.19
N ARG A 86 9.76 -4.79 -6.14
CA ARG A 86 11.00 -4.14 -5.72
C ARG A 86 10.72 -2.92 -4.84
N PRO A 87 11.65 -2.57 -3.93
CA PRO A 87 11.55 -1.31 -3.20
C PRO A 87 11.65 -0.11 -4.16
N LEU A 88 10.99 0.96 -3.79
CA LEU A 88 10.99 2.25 -4.49
C LEU A 88 11.09 3.38 -3.49
N ILE A 89 11.42 4.58 -3.97
CA ILE A 89 11.42 5.81 -3.17
C ILE A 89 10.10 6.54 -3.44
N ASN A 90 9.31 6.72 -2.38
CA ASN A 90 8.09 7.52 -2.43
C ASN A 90 8.43 8.99 -2.16
N ALA A 91 8.52 9.81 -3.20
CA ALA A 91 8.69 11.27 -3.09
C ALA A 91 7.38 12.02 -3.39
N THR A 92 6.23 11.34 -3.32
CA THR A 92 4.92 11.94 -3.61
C THR A 92 4.36 12.72 -2.43
N GLY A 93 4.77 12.42 -1.19
CA GLY A 93 4.18 13.00 0.01
C GLY A 93 2.82 12.42 0.37
N VAL A 94 2.35 11.39 -0.35
CA VAL A 94 1.19 10.60 0.06
C VAL A 94 1.66 9.52 1.03
N VAL A 95 1.25 9.61 2.30
CA VAL A 95 1.76 8.70 3.35
C VAL A 95 1.18 7.29 3.20
N VAL A 96 -0.14 7.14 3.33
CA VAL A 96 -0.85 5.87 3.13
C VAL A 96 -1.17 5.71 1.64
N HIS A 97 -0.14 5.40 0.86
CA HIS A 97 -0.24 5.30 -0.60
C HIS A 97 -0.66 3.90 -1.04
N THR A 98 -1.91 3.73 -1.50
CA THR A 98 -2.48 2.42 -1.89
C THR A 98 -1.66 1.68 -2.95
N ASN A 99 -1.20 2.39 -3.99
CA ASN A 99 -0.40 1.76 -5.06
C ASN A 99 1.04 1.40 -4.63
N LEU A 100 1.57 2.01 -3.57
CA LEU A 100 2.96 1.83 -3.13
C LEU A 100 3.07 0.98 -1.86
N GLY A 101 2.00 0.24 -1.50
CA GLY A 101 2.03 -0.70 -0.37
C GLY A 101 1.48 -0.16 0.96
N ARG A 102 0.84 1.01 0.98
CA ARG A 102 0.23 1.64 2.16
C ARG A 102 1.26 1.93 3.26
N SER A 103 1.13 1.28 4.43
CA SER A 103 1.95 1.53 5.61
C SER A 103 3.26 0.76 5.59
N LEU A 104 4.30 1.40 6.13
CA LEU A 104 5.60 0.76 6.32
C LEU A 104 5.65 0.13 7.71
N LEU A 105 6.30 -1.04 7.81
CA LEU A 105 6.57 -1.67 9.09
C LEU A 105 7.68 -0.94 9.84
N SER A 106 7.54 -0.82 11.16
CA SER A 106 8.63 -0.39 12.04
C SER A 106 9.73 -1.45 12.09
N GLU A 107 10.93 -1.06 12.51
CA GLU A 107 12.02 -2.04 12.67
C GLU A 107 11.67 -3.10 13.71
N ALA A 108 11.02 -2.72 14.81
CA ALA A 108 10.52 -3.68 15.80
C ALA A 108 9.57 -4.74 15.17
N ALA A 109 8.70 -4.33 14.25
CA ALA A 109 7.83 -5.25 13.53
C ALA A 109 8.59 -6.16 12.56
N ILE A 110 9.58 -5.62 11.83
CA ILE A 110 10.43 -6.38 10.91
C ILE A 110 11.27 -7.41 11.68
N GLU A 111 11.94 -6.99 12.75
CA GLU A 111 12.73 -7.85 13.63
C GLU A 111 11.88 -8.99 14.19
N ARG A 112 10.67 -8.69 14.65
CA ARG A 112 9.74 -9.70 15.16
C ARG A 112 9.32 -10.72 14.09
N VAL A 113 9.07 -10.27 12.86
CA VAL A 113 8.80 -11.18 11.73
C VAL A 113 10.00 -12.09 11.49
N ILE A 114 11.22 -11.53 11.45
CA ILE A 114 12.44 -12.30 11.22
C ILE A 114 12.63 -13.34 12.32
N GLU A 115 12.51 -12.95 13.59
CA GLU A 115 12.65 -13.82 14.76
C GLU A 115 11.67 -15.01 14.69
N VAL A 116 10.36 -14.75 14.60
CA VAL A 116 9.30 -15.78 14.62
C VAL A 116 9.32 -16.67 13.37
N ASN A 117 9.85 -16.18 12.25
CA ASN A 117 9.90 -16.95 11.00
C ASN A 117 11.20 -17.74 10.80
N ARG A 118 12.25 -17.46 11.59
CA ARG A 118 13.50 -18.25 11.59
C ARG A 118 13.40 -19.58 12.35
N SER A 119 12.33 -19.81 13.09
CA SER A 119 12.18 -21.01 13.93
C SER A 119 10.73 -21.48 14.03
N TYR A 120 10.54 -22.67 14.64
CA TYR A 120 9.24 -23.06 15.16
C TYR A 120 8.77 -22.05 16.22
N SER A 121 7.45 -21.94 16.41
CA SER A 121 6.86 -20.96 17.34
C SER A 121 5.61 -21.54 18.00
N ASN A 122 5.21 -20.95 19.11
CA ASN A 122 3.97 -21.24 19.83
C ASN A 122 2.72 -20.62 19.16
N LEU A 123 2.73 -20.53 17.82
CA LEU A 123 1.68 -19.87 17.04
C LEU A 123 0.27 -20.39 17.38
N GLU A 124 0.12 -21.71 17.55
CA GLU A 124 -1.14 -22.36 17.96
C GLU A 124 -0.86 -23.37 19.08
N TYR A 125 0.08 -23.08 19.97
CA TYR A 125 0.45 -23.96 21.07
C TYR A 125 0.50 -23.17 22.37
N ASP A 126 -0.23 -23.64 23.37
CA ASP A 126 -0.16 -23.08 24.72
C ASP A 126 1.00 -23.76 25.46
N ILE A 127 2.03 -22.98 25.80
CA ILE A 127 3.24 -23.50 26.45
C ILE A 127 2.93 -23.98 27.87
N ALA A 128 2.05 -23.29 28.59
CA ALA A 128 1.74 -23.63 29.98
C ALA A 128 0.83 -24.86 30.06
N ALA A 129 -0.16 -24.96 29.18
CA ALA A 129 -1.08 -26.09 29.14
C ALA A 129 -0.53 -27.31 28.37
N GLY A 130 0.49 -27.12 27.52
CA GLY A 130 1.09 -28.20 26.73
C GLY A 130 0.20 -28.73 25.60
N GLU A 131 -0.76 -27.94 25.14
CA GLU A 131 -1.76 -28.35 24.15
C GLU A 131 -1.99 -27.31 23.04
N ARG A 132 -2.92 -27.60 22.13
CA ARG A 132 -3.26 -26.69 21.03
C ARG A 132 -3.92 -25.42 21.56
N GLY A 133 -3.28 -24.27 21.30
CA GLY A 133 -3.78 -22.94 21.60
C GLY A 133 -4.46 -22.24 20.41
N LYS A 134 -4.98 -21.03 20.67
CA LYS A 134 -5.57 -20.15 19.65
C LYS A 134 -4.55 -19.07 19.27
N ARG A 135 -4.21 -18.93 17.98
CA ARG A 135 -3.22 -17.93 17.54
C ARG A 135 -3.54 -16.48 17.91
N TYR A 136 -4.82 -16.13 18.07
CA TYR A 136 -5.23 -14.76 18.30
C TYR A 136 -4.97 -14.28 19.73
N THR A 137 -4.64 -15.19 20.67
CA THR A 137 -4.30 -14.84 22.06
C THR A 137 -3.12 -13.89 22.14
N HIS A 138 -2.19 -13.97 21.18
CA HIS A 138 -0.97 -13.16 21.10
C HIS A 138 -1.25 -11.66 20.88
N ILE A 139 -2.42 -11.31 20.33
CA ILE A 139 -2.81 -9.90 20.08
C ILE A 139 -4.06 -9.47 20.85
N GLU A 140 -4.93 -10.41 21.24
CA GLU A 140 -6.22 -10.10 21.87
C GLU A 140 -6.05 -9.29 23.15
N GLY A 141 -5.15 -9.69 24.05
CA GLY A 141 -4.92 -8.99 25.31
C GLY A 141 -4.38 -7.56 25.14
N ILE A 142 -3.61 -7.31 24.08
CA ILE A 142 -3.10 -5.97 23.77
C ILE A 142 -4.24 -5.10 23.24
N LEU A 143 -5.03 -5.63 22.31
CA LEU A 143 -6.16 -4.90 21.70
C LEU A 143 -7.23 -4.55 22.72
N THR A 144 -7.63 -5.48 23.58
CA THR A 144 -8.64 -5.20 24.62
C THR A 144 -8.13 -4.16 25.61
N ARG A 145 -6.83 -4.18 25.96
CA ARG A 145 -6.20 -3.15 26.79
C ARG A 145 -6.21 -1.77 26.12
N LEU A 146 -5.88 -1.70 24.84
CA LEU A 146 -5.82 -0.42 24.11
C LEU A 146 -7.20 0.18 23.83
N THR A 147 -8.23 -0.67 23.68
CA THR A 147 -9.52 -0.25 23.11
C THR A 147 -10.70 -0.35 24.06
N GLY A 148 -10.57 -1.11 25.16
CA GLY A 148 -11.68 -1.40 26.07
C GLY A 148 -12.69 -2.42 25.54
N ALA A 149 -12.46 -3.01 24.36
CA ALA A 149 -13.31 -4.07 23.84
C ALA A 149 -13.25 -5.33 24.74
N GLU A 150 -14.34 -6.11 24.77
CA GLU A 150 -14.40 -7.36 25.54
C GLU A 150 -13.60 -8.50 24.89
N ALA A 151 -13.57 -8.52 23.55
CA ALA A 151 -12.87 -9.52 22.76
C ALA A 151 -12.35 -8.91 21.44
N ALA A 152 -11.28 -9.51 20.91
CA ALA A 152 -10.59 -9.01 19.72
C ALA A 152 -10.01 -10.14 18.86
N THR A 153 -10.14 -10.06 17.55
CA THR A 153 -9.50 -11.01 16.61
C THR A 153 -9.00 -10.29 15.37
N ALA A 154 -8.20 -11.00 14.56
CA ALA A 154 -7.75 -10.51 13.27
C ALA A 154 -8.00 -11.56 12.17
N VAL A 155 -8.27 -11.08 10.96
CA VAL A 155 -8.39 -11.85 9.73
C VAL A 155 -7.49 -11.22 8.65
N ASN A 156 -7.47 -11.79 7.44
CA ASN A 156 -6.56 -11.40 6.35
C ASN A 156 -6.56 -9.89 6.05
N ASN A 157 -7.72 -9.27 5.93
CA ASN A 157 -7.87 -7.83 5.68
C ASN A 157 -9.26 -7.33 6.11
N ASN A 158 -9.50 -6.03 6.10
CA ASN A 158 -10.79 -5.49 6.56
C ASN A 158 -11.99 -5.91 5.69
N ALA A 159 -11.78 -6.14 4.38
CA ALA A 159 -12.85 -6.67 3.52
C ALA A 159 -13.30 -8.06 4.00
N ALA A 160 -12.35 -8.91 4.39
CA ALA A 160 -12.61 -10.20 5.00
C ALA A 160 -13.28 -10.07 6.37
N ALA A 161 -12.92 -9.05 7.16
CA ALA A 161 -13.56 -8.77 8.45
C ALA A 161 -15.04 -8.43 8.28
N VAL A 162 -15.37 -7.53 7.36
CA VAL A 162 -16.74 -7.15 7.02
C VAL A 162 -17.53 -8.35 6.50
N LEU A 163 -16.99 -9.09 5.53
CA LEU A 163 -17.60 -10.30 4.99
C LEU A 163 -17.92 -11.32 6.10
N LEU A 164 -16.95 -11.61 6.97
CA LEU A 164 -17.08 -12.60 8.04
C LEU A 164 -18.13 -12.17 9.07
N CYS A 165 -18.13 -10.89 9.47
CA CYS A 165 -19.12 -10.37 10.41
C CYS A 165 -20.54 -10.46 9.84
N LEU A 166 -20.74 -9.99 8.61
CA LEU A 166 -22.04 -10.03 7.95
C LEU A 166 -22.53 -11.46 7.73
N ASN A 167 -21.65 -12.36 7.29
CA ASN A 167 -22.00 -13.76 7.09
C ASN A 167 -22.38 -14.46 8.40
N THR A 168 -21.68 -14.15 9.49
CA THR A 168 -21.96 -14.77 10.79
C THR A 168 -23.26 -14.23 11.40
N LEU A 169 -23.46 -12.92 11.37
CA LEU A 169 -24.50 -12.26 12.16
C LEU A 169 -25.81 -12.07 11.38
N ALA A 170 -25.76 -12.00 10.05
CA ALA A 170 -26.89 -11.58 9.24
C ALA A 170 -27.11 -12.41 7.96
N ARG A 171 -26.57 -13.64 7.86
CA ARG A 171 -26.88 -14.52 6.74
C ARG A 171 -28.38 -14.84 6.69
N GLY A 172 -29.00 -14.55 5.54
CA GLY A 172 -30.45 -14.69 5.34
C GLY A 172 -31.29 -13.63 6.05
N LYS A 173 -30.68 -12.60 6.63
CA LYS A 173 -31.34 -11.52 7.36
C LYS A 173 -31.04 -10.16 6.74
N GLU A 174 -31.88 -9.18 7.03
CA GLU A 174 -31.70 -7.80 6.58
C GLU A 174 -30.58 -7.10 7.36
N VAL A 175 -29.72 -6.40 6.63
CA VAL A 175 -28.70 -5.50 7.18
C VAL A 175 -29.07 -4.08 6.77
N VAL A 176 -29.43 -3.27 7.76
CA VAL A 176 -29.87 -1.90 7.54
C VAL A 176 -28.66 -0.97 7.49
N VAL A 177 -28.51 -0.22 6.39
CA VAL A 177 -27.35 0.66 6.16
C VAL A 177 -27.78 1.92 5.39
N SER A 178 -27.12 3.05 5.65
CA SER A 178 -27.36 4.30 4.93
C SER A 178 -26.95 4.19 3.46
N ARG A 179 -27.78 4.69 2.52
CA ARG A 179 -27.41 4.79 1.10
C ARG A 179 -26.11 5.56 0.89
N GLY A 180 -25.89 6.60 1.68
CA GLY A 180 -24.68 7.42 1.63
C GLY A 180 -23.41 6.72 2.09
N GLU A 181 -23.52 5.47 2.60
CA GLU A 181 -22.42 4.66 3.13
C GLU A 181 -22.15 3.40 2.28
N LEU A 182 -22.82 3.24 1.13
CA LEU A 182 -22.60 2.15 0.18
C LEU A 182 -21.38 2.44 -0.71
N VAL A 183 -20.21 2.41 -0.11
CA VAL A 183 -18.96 2.91 -0.70
C VAL A 183 -18.25 1.90 -1.61
N GLU A 184 -17.50 2.42 -2.57
CA GLU A 184 -16.43 1.69 -3.27
C GLU A 184 -15.08 2.15 -2.73
N ILE A 185 -14.26 1.22 -2.24
CA ILE A 185 -12.93 1.51 -1.66
C ILE A 185 -11.86 0.81 -2.49
N GLY A 186 -10.88 1.59 -2.96
CA GLY A 186 -9.86 1.08 -3.88
C GLY A 186 -10.45 0.90 -5.28
N GLY A 187 -10.23 -0.26 -5.91
CA GLY A 187 -10.70 -0.53 -7.28
C GLY A 187 -11.58 -1.78 -7.44
N SER A 188 -11.90 -2.51 -6.36
CA SER A 188 -12.70 -3.74 -6.46
C SER A 188 -13.51 -4.09 -5.20
N PHE A 189 -13.38 -3.33 -4.12
CA PHE A 189 -14.20 -3.55 -2.92
C PHE A 189 -15.41 -2.62 -2.94
N ARG A 190 -16.60 -3.20 -3.05
CA ARG A 190 -17.88 -2.51 -2.97
C ARG A 190 -18.69 -3.10 -1.84
N VAL A 191 -19.11 -2.26 -0.90
CA VAL A 191 -19.93 -2.70 0.25
C VAL A 191 -21.16 -3.51 -0.18
N PRO A 192 -21.96 -3.09 -1.19
CA PRO A 192 -23.09 -3.88 -1.66
C PRO A 192 -22.73 -5.30 -2.12
N GLU A 193 -21.65 -5.44 -2.91
CA GLU A 193 -21.22 -6.74 -3.45
C GLU A 193 -20.71 -7.66 -2.33
N VAL A 194 -20.03 -7.10 -1.33
CA VAL A 194 -19.56 -7.86 -0.16
C VAL A 194 -20.72 -8.33 0.71
N MET A 195 -21.75 -7.49 0.89
CA MET A 195 -22.98 -7.86 1.61
C MET A 195 -23.74 -8.97 0.88
N GLU A 196 -23.85 -8.89 -0.44
CA GLU A 196 -24.47 -9.96 -1.24
C GLU A 196 -23.69 -11.28 -1.08
N ARG A 197 -22.36 -11.24 -1.19
CA ARG A 197 -21.50 -12.41 -1.01
C ARG A 197 -21.50 -12.97 0.40
N SER A 198 -21.77 -12.16 1.42
CA SER A 198 -21.93 -12.65 2.79
C SER A 198 -23.23 -13.42 2.98
N GLY A 199 -24.17 -13.33 2.03
CA GLY A 199 -25.53 -13.85 2.15
C GLY A 199 -26.43 -12.98 3.01
N ALA A 200 -26.03 -11.74 3.28
CA ALA A 200 -26.88 -10.76 3.95
C ALA A 200 -27.82 -10.10 2.92
N ILE A 201 -29.00 -9.68 3.38
CA ILE A 201 -29.97 -8.97 2.54
C ILE A 201 -29.76 -7.47 2.77
N LEU A 202 -29.31 -6.76 1.74
CA LEU A 202 -29.11 -5.31 1.80
C LEU A 202 -30.45 -4.59 2.00
N ARG A 203 -30.58 -3.84 3.10
CA ARG A 203 -31.73 -2.97 3.40
C ARG A 203 -31.26 -1.52 3.51
N GLU A 204 -31.10 -0.86 2.37
CA GLU A 204 -30.63 0.52 2.31
C GLU A 204 -31.70 1.54 2.78
N VAL A 205 -31.29 2.56 3.53
CA VAL A 205 -32.16 3.62 4.07
C VAL A 205 -31.62 5.03 3.79
N GLY A 206 -32.49 6.03 3.96
CA GLY A 206 -32.14 7.44 3.74
C GLY A 206 -31.85 7.76 2.27
N ALA A 207 -31.07 8.82 2.05
CA ALA A 207 -30.60 9.27 0.75
C ALA A 207 -29.07 9.42 0.76
N THR A 208 -28.47 9.63 -0.41
CA THR A 208 -27.00 9.73 -0.55
C THR A 208 -26.37 10.77 0.37
N ASN A 209 -26.98 11.95 0.48
CA ASN A 209 -26.45 13.06 1.28
C ASN A 209 -27.06 13.16 2.69
N LYS A 210 -28.28 12.64 2.90
CA LYS A 210 -29.01 12.80 4.16
C LYS A 210 -29.64 11.48 4.60
N THR A 211 -29.21 11.02 5.76
CA THR A 211 -29.84 9.90 6.47
C THR A 211 -30.18 10.34 7.89
N HIS A 212 -31.40 10.07 8.31
CA HIS A 212 -31.90 10.39 9.64
C HIS A 212 -32.11 9.11 10.45
N LEU A 213 -32.07 9.21 11.79
CA LEU A 213 -32.29 8.07 12.68
C LEU A 213 -33.65 7.39 12.45
N LYS A 214 -34.68 8.17 12.09
CA LYS A 214 -36.02 7.66 11.73
C LYS A 214 -36.01 6.72 10.52
N ASP A 215 -35.05 6.86 9.61
CA ASP A 215 -34.96 6.05 8.41
C ASP A 215 -34.49 4.64 8.78
N TYR A 216 -33.50 4.53 9.69
CA TYR A 216 -33.12 3.27 10.31
C TYR A 216 -34.28 2.66 11.12
N GLN A 217 -34.92 3.45 11.99
CA GLN A 217 -35.98 2.96 12.86
C GLN A 217 -37.17 2.35 12.08
N LYS A 218 -37.55 2.95 10.95
CA LYS A 218 -38.64 2.46 10.08
C LYS A 218 -38.29 1.18 9.33
N ALA A 219 -37.00 0.90 9.12
CA ALA A 219 -36.55 -0.28 8.40
C ALA A 219 -36.45 -1.52 9.30
N ILE A 220 -36.33 -1.34 10.62
CA ILE A 220 -36.23 -2.44 11.58
C ILE A 220 -37.53 -3.27 11.59
N ASN A 221 -37.38 -4.58 11.40
CA ASN A 221 -38.44 -5.58 11.42
C ASN A 221 -37.91 -6.92 11.98
N GLU A 222 -38.73 -7.96 11.97
CA GLU A 222 -38.40 -9.31 12.46
C GLU A 222 -37.26 -10.01 11.68
N ASN A 223 -37.02 -9.60 10.43
CA ASN A 223 -35.95 -10.11 9.59
C ASN A 223 -34.63 -9.32 9.75
N THR A 224 -34.63 -8.23 10.51
CA THR A 224 -33.43 -7.42 10.73
C THR A 224 -32.40 -8.16 11.58
N GLY A 225 -31.22 -8.41 11.02
CA GLY A 225 -30.11 -9.09 11.68
C GLY A 225 -29.03 -8.16 12.22
N LEU A 226 -28.82 -7.00 11.58
CA LEU A 226 -27.72 -6.08 11.91
C LEU A 226 -28.05 -4.64 11.48
N LEU A 227 -27.64 -3.66 12.28
CA LEU A 227 -27.49 -2.28 11.84
C LEU A 227 -26.03 -2.05 11.48
N LEU A 228 -25.77 -1.64 10.25
CA LEU A 228 -24.43 -1.36 9.76
C LEU A 228 -24.23 0.15 9.59
N LYS A 229 -23.09 0.62 10.09
CA LYS A 229 -22.51 1.92 9.75
C LYS A 229 -21.19 1.69 9.03
N VAL A 230 -20.95 2.39 7.93
CA VAL A 230 -19.65 2.37 7.23
C VAL A 230 -19.07 3.77 7.21
N HIS A 231 -17.81 3.91 7.65
CA HIS A 231 -17.09 5.17 7.62
C HIS A 231 -16.66 5.52 6.19
N THR A 232 -16.90 6.76 5.77
CA THR A 232 -16.50 7.26 4.44
C THR A 232 -15.00 7.59 4.43
N SER A 233 -14.15 6.57 4.54
CA SER A 233 -12.69 6.71 4.69
C SER A 233 -11.94 7.14 3.42
N ASN A 234 -12.61 7.24 2.27
CA ASN A 234 -12.00 7.58 0.99
C ASN A 234 -12.68 8.70 0.20
N TYR A 235 -13.79 9.25 0.71
CA TYR A 235 -14.40 10.48 0.19
C TYR A 235 -15.14 11.21 1.31
N LYS A 236 -15.54 12.45 1.05
CA LYS A 236 -16.42 13.21 1.96
C LYS A 236 -17.46 13.94 1.12
N ILE A 237 -18.74 13.88 1.52
CA ILE A 237 -19.80 14.66 0.88
C ILE A 237 -19.82 16.04 1.54
N VAL A 238 -19.72 17.10 0.73
CA VAL A 238 -19.72 18.49 1.20
C VAL A 238 -21.03 19.17 0.77
N GLY A 239 -21.58 20.02 1.64
CA GLY A 239 -22.82 20.76 1.39
C GLY A 239 -23.95 20.36 2.36
N PHE A 240 -25.16 20.19 1.85
CA PHE A 240 -26.32 19.81 2.66
C PHE A 240 -26.31 18.31 3.01
N THR A 241 -25.53 17.94 4.01
CA THR A 241 -25.39 16.56 4.47
C THR A 241 -25.99 16.34 5.86
N LYS A 242 -26.36 15.08 6.14
CA LYS A 242 -26.75 14.64 7.48
C LYS A 242 -26.46 13.15 7.63
N GLU A 243 -25.80 12.80 8.72
CA GLU A 243 -25.47 11.42 9.06
C GLU A 243 -26.00 11.09 10.45
N VAL A 244 -26.31 9.82 10.67
CA VAL A 244 -26.62 9.29 12.00
C VAL A 244 -25.31 8.98 12.70
N SER A 245 -25.16 9.50 13.92
CA SER A 245 -23.95 9.24 14.70
C SER A 245 -23.89 7.76 15.15
N PRO A 246 -22.68 7.20 15.34
CA PRO A 246 -22.53 5.84 15.85
C PRO A 246 -23.23 5.63 17.20
N ALA A 247 -23.19 6.62 18.09
CA ALA A 247 -23.83 6.57 19.41
C ALA A 247 -25.37 6.52 19.33
N GLU A 248 -25.98 7.32 18.43
CA GLU A 248 -27.43 7.25 18.18
C GLU A 248 -27.83 5.88 17.62
N LEU A 249 -27.01 5.32 16.70
CA LEU A 249 -27.27 4.02 16.11
C LEU A 249 -27.12 2.89 17.15
N ALA A 250 -26.11 2.95 18.01
CA ALA A 250 -25.91 2.03 19.13
C ALA A 250 -27.10 2.06 20.11
N ALA A 251 -27.61 3.25 20.44
CA ALA A 251 -28.79 3.41 21.29
C ALA A 251 -30.05 2.80 20.64
N LEU A 252 -30.22 2.98 19.32
CA LEU A 252 -31.31 2.37 18.56
C LEU A 252 -31.20 0.83 18.54
N GLY A 253 -30.00 0.29 18.26
CA GLY A 253 -29.73 -1.14 18.29
C GLY A 253 -30.05 -1.76 19.65
N LYS A 254 -29.61 -1.13 20.74
CA LYS A 254 -29.95 -1.55 22.11
C LYS A 254 -31.46 -1.56 22.36
N LYS A 255 -32.18 -0.51 21.93
CA LYS A 255 -33.64 -0.41 22.09
C LYS A 255 -34.38 -1.54 21.37
N HIS A 256 -33.93 -1.92 20.18
CA HIS A 256 -34.56 -2.93 19.34
C HIS A 256 -33.94 -4.32 19.45
N LYS A 257 -32.91 -4.49 20.29
CA LYS A 257 -32.12 -5.73 20.46
C LYS A 257 -31.50 -6.23 19.15
N VAL A 258 -31.05 -5.30 18.30
CA VAL A 258 -30.33 -5.58 17.04
C VAL A 258 -28.87 -5.16 17.21
N PRO A 259 -27.89 -6.01 16.88
CA PRO A 259 -26.48 -5.63 16.98
C PRO A 259 -26.13 -4.49 16.03
N VAL A 260 -25.20 -3.64 16.45
CA VAL A 260 -24.64 -2.55 15.65
C VAL A 260 -23.19 -2.85 15.31
N MET A 261 -22.90 -2.93 14.01
CA MET A 261 -21.55 -3.01 13.49
C MET A 261 -21.14 -1.67 12.89
N TRP A 262 -19.94 -1.21 13.23
CA TRP A 262 -19.31 -0.09 12.56
C TRP A 262 -18.05 -0.54 11.84
N ASP A 263 -18.06 -0.43 10.52
CA ASP A 263 -16.82 -0.53 9.73
C ASP A 263 -16.13 0.84 9.71
N LEU A 264 -15.15 1.01 10.60
CA LEU A 264 -14.33 2.22 10.69
C LEU A 264 -13.33 2.29 9.53
N GLY A 265 -12.81 1.13 9.10
CA GLY A 265 -11.93 1.03 7.93
C GLY A 265 -10.50 1.55 8.13
N SER A 266 -10.30 2.74 8.70
CA SER A 266 -9.02 3.47 8.79
C SER A 266 -8.08 2.95 9.88
N GLY A 267 -8.63 2.59 11.05
CA GLY A 267 -7.91 1.97 12.15
C GLY A 267 -6.94 2.90 12.89
N SER A 268 -7.28 4.18 13.07
CA SER A 268 -6.41 5.09 13.84
C SER A 268 -6.43 4.76 15.34
N PHE A 269 -5.26 4.60 15.96
CA PHE A 269 -5.15 4.49 17.42
C PHE A 269 -4.73 5.82 18.07
N LEU A 270 -4.31 6.79 17.26
CA LEU A 270 -3.82 8.09 17.69
C LEU A 270 -4.86 9.18 17.41
N ASP A 271 -5.00 10.13 18.34
CA ASP A 271 -5.77 11.35 18.08
C ASP A 271 -5.00 12.28 17.13
N LEU A 272 -5.23 12.09 15.84
CA LEU A 272 -4.60 12.83 14.76
C LEU A 272 -5.01 14.32 14.72
N ALA A 273 -6.12 14.70 15.35
CA ALA A 273 -6.54 16.10 15.41
C ALA A 273 -5.56 16.93 16.25
N SER A 274 -5.03 16.34 17.33
CA SER A 274 -4.02 16.98 18.19
C SER A 274 -2.70 17.31 17.46
N TYR A 275 -2.43 16.62 16.34
CA TYR A 275 -1.27 16.86 15.46
C TYR A 275 -1.62 17.71 14.23
N GLY A 276 -2.85 18.22 14.13
CA GLY A 276 -3.31 19.00 12.98
C GLY A 276 -3.48 18.18 11.69
N VAL A 277 -3.62 16.85 11.79
CA VAL A 277 -3.71 15.95 10.64
C VAL A 277 -5.15 15.78 10.14
N GLY A 278 -6.12 15.67 11.04
CA GLY A 278 -7.55 15.67 10.73
C GLY A 278 -8.42 14.98 11.78
N ASP A 279 -9.74 14.94 11.52
CA ASP A 279 -10.81 14.56 12.45
C ASP A 279 -11.18 13.06 12.44
N GLU A 280 -10.21 12.19 12.12
CA GLU A 280 -10.46 10.76 12.03
C GLU A 280 -10.67 10.15 13.43
N PRO A 281 -11.79 9.44 13.69
CA PRO A 281 -12.05 8.87 15.00
C PRO A 281 -11.05 7.76 15.34
N THR A 282 -10.60 7.74 16.58
CA THR A 282 -9.74 6.64 17.06
C THR A 282 -10.55 5.37 17.28
N VAL A 283 -9.88 4.22 17.22
CA VAL A 283 -10.48 2.91 17.52
C VAL A 283 -11.08 2.90 18.93
N LYS A 284 -10.43 3.55 19.89
CA LYS A 284 -10.97 3.69 21.25
C LYS A 284 -12.24 4.55 21.27
N GLN A 285 -12.22 5.73 20.66
CA GLN A 285 -13.41 6.59 20.55
C GLN A 285 -14.57 5.86 19.84
N ALA A 286 -14.26 5.07 18.81
CA ALA A 286 -15.24 4.29 18.09
C ALA A 286 -15.87 3.17 18.95
N MET A 287 -15.07 2.49 19.77
CA MET A 287 -15.58 1.54 20.76
C MET A 287 -16.41 2.23 21.86
N ASP A 288 -15.95 3.37 22.37
CA ASP A 288 -16.63 4.16 23.41
C ASP A 288 -18.00 4.70 22.93
N ALA A 289 -18.22 4.80 21.60
CA ALA A 289 -19.53 5.15 21.03
C ALA A 289 -20.60 4.07 21.27
N GLY A 290 -20.24 2.90 21.79
CA GLY A 290 -21.17 1.87 22.25
C GLY A 290 -21.61 0.87 21.18
N VAL A 291 -20.93 0.83 20.03
CA VAL A 291 -21.19 -0.18 18.99
C VAL A 291 -20.84 -1.58 19.48
N ASP A 292 -21.50 -2.59 18.93
CA ASP A 292 -21.32 -3.99 19.36
C ASP A 292 -20.12 -4.66 18.71
N ILE A 293 -19.85 -4.31 17.45
CA ILE A 293 -18.72 -4.80 16.64
C ILE A 293 -18.07 -3.60 15.92
N LEU A 294 -16.74 -3.57 15.92
CA LEU A 294 -15.94 -2.61 15.16
C LEU A 294 -14.97 -3.35 14.23
N THR A 295 -14.88 -2.91 12.98
CA THR A 295 -13.90 -3.43 12.01
C THR A 295 -13.02 -2.34 11.41
N PHE A 296 -11.74 -2.64 11.17
CA PHE A 296 -10.81 -1.73 10.50
C PHE A 296 -9.58 -2.44 9.91
N SER A 297 -8.81 -1.71 9.08
CA SER A 297 -7.57 -2.22 8.45
C SER A 297 -6.35 -2.02 9.32
N GLY A 298 -5.44 -3.00 9.34
CA GLY A 298 -4.15 -2.90 10.06
C GLY A 298 -3.04 -2.11 9.35
N ASP A 299 -3.13 -1.97 8.02
CA ASP A 299 -2.11 -1.36 7.16
C ASP A 299 -2.47 0.05 6.69
N LYS A 300 -3.35 0.73 7.42
CA LYS A 300 -3.70 2.14 7.21
C LYS A 300 -3.14 2.98 8.36
N LEU A 301 -4.00 3.65 9.15
CA LEU A 301 -3.55 4.57 10.21
C LEU A 301 -2.99 3.85 11.44
N LEU A 302 -3.23 2.53 11.57
CA LEU A 302 -2.52 1.72 12.55
C LEU A 302 -1.00 1.64 12.25
N GLY A 303 -0.59 1.79 11.00
CA GLY A 303 0.83 1.71 10.62
C GLY A 303 1.43 0.30 10.75
N GLY A 304 0.60 -0.74 10.71
CA GLY A 304 1.02 -2.14 10.81
C GLY A 304 0.96 -2.89 9.48
N PRO A 305 1.01 -4.25 9.52
CA PRO A 305 0.84 -5.09 8.34
C PRO A 305 -0.63 -5.16 7.91
N GLN A 306 -0.88 -5.71 6.71
CA GLN A 306 -2.25 -5.99 6.27
C GLN A 306 -2.94 -6.94 7.26
N ALA A 307 -4.08 -6.50 7.79
CA ALA A 307 -4.96 -7.26 8.66
C ALA A 307 -6.36 -6.66 8.65
N GLY A 308 -7.37 -7.47 8.94
CA GLY A 308 -8.73 -7.03 9.24
C GLY A 308 -9.00 -7.25 10.71
N MET A 309 -9.13 -6.16 11.46
CA MET A 309 -9.38 -6.23 12.89
C MET A 309 -10.88 -6.36 13.13
N VAL A 310 -11.26 -7.19 14.10
CA VAL A 310 -12.63 -7.30 14.59
C VAL A 310 -12.59 -7.21 16.11
N LEU A 311 -13.15 -6.14 16.65
CA LEU A 311 -13.23 -5.87 18.09
C LEU A 311 -14.69 -5.75 18.49
N GLY A 312 -15.02 -6.03 19.75
CA GLY A 312 -16.36 -5.80 20.25
C GLY A 312 -16.74 -6.67 21.43
N LYS A 313 -18.04 -6.93 21.56
CA LYS A 313 -18.60 -7.76 22.63
C LYS A 313 -18.34 -9.24 22.38
N LYS A 314 -18.02 -9.95 23.46
CA LYS A 314 -17.65 -11.38 23.41
C LYS A 314 -18.75 -12.24 22.79
N GLN A 315 -20.02 -11.94 23.10
CA GLN A 315 -21.18 -12.67 22.56
C GLN A 315 -21.28 -12.65 21.03
N TYR A 316 -20.71 -11.65 20.35
CA TYR A 316 -20.66 -11.57 18.89
C TYR A 316 -19.33 -12.08 18.33
N LEU A 317 -18.21 -11.86 19.03
CA LEU A 317 -16.90 -12.33 18.58
C LEU A 317 -16.75 -13.86 18.62
N ASP A 318 -17.30 -14.52 19.64
CA ASP A 318 -17.22 -15.97 19.77
C ASP A 318 -17.85 -16.71 18.56
N PRO A 319 -19.09 -16.40 18.10
CA PRO A 319 -19.62 -17.01 16.89
C PRO A 319 -18.81 -16.63 15.63
N ILE A 320 -18.33 -15.38 15.51
CA ILE A 320 -17.50 -14.93 14.37
C ILE A 320 -16.24 -15.81 14.23
N ARG A 321 -15.58 -16.11 15.35
CA ARG A 321 -14.38 -16.98 15.39
C ARG A 321 -14.69 -18.43 15.05
N SER A 322 -15.88 -18.91 15.40
CA SER A 322 -16.33 -20.28 15.14
C SER A 322 -16.82 -20.51 13.71
N ASN A 323 -17.09 -19.43 12.96
CA ASN A 323 -17.55 -19.52 11.58
C ASN A 323 -16.47 -20.22 10.70
N PRO A 324 -16.83 -21.26 9.93
CA PRO A 324 -15.88 -21.95 9.04
C PRO A 324 -15.12 -21.02 8.08
N LEU A 325 -15.73 -19.91 7.64
CA LEU A 325 -15.06 -18.91 6.80
C LEU A 325 -13.86 -18.27 7.52
N ALA A 326 -13.86 -18.17 8.85
CA ALA A 326 -12.73 -17.64 9.61
C ALA A 326 -11.44 -18.45 9.35
N ARG A 327 -11.56 -19.74 9.02
CA ARG A 327 -10.40 -20.58 8.66
C ARG A 327 -9.81 -20.24 7.30
N ALA A 328 -10.65 -19.87 6.34
CA ALA A 328 -10.23 -19.44 5.00
C ALA A 328 -9.66 -18.02 5.01
N LEU A 329 -10.19 -17.16 5.89
CA LEU A 329 -9.81 -15.75 6.03
C LEU A 329 -8.73 -15.53 7.11
N ARG A 330 -8.14 -16.61 7.62
CA ARG A 330 -7.21 -16.58 8.75
C ARG A 330 -5.94 -15.82 8.40
N ILE A 331 -5.52 -14.92 9.30
CA ILE A 331 -4.23 -14.21 9.21
C ILE A 331 -3.05 -15.19 9.30
N ASP A 332 -1.98 -14.92 8.56
CA ASP A 332 -0.78 -15.78 8.53
C ASP A 332 0.19 -15.47 9.69
N LYS A 333 1.31 -16.23 9.77
CA LYS A 333 2.28 -16.12 10.86
C LYS A 333 3.09 -14.82 10.80
N MET A 334 3.47 -14.36 9.60
CA MET A 334 4.28 -13.16 9.40
C MET A 334 3.48 -11.92 9.77
N THR A 335 2.25 -11.81 9.26
CA THR A 335 1.37 -10.68 9.57
C THR A 335 0.99 -10.65 11.04
N LEU A 336 0.73 -11.79 11.69
CA LEU A 336 0.48 -11.83 13.14
C LEU A 336 1.69 -11.35 13.95
N ALA A 337 2.91 -11.78 13.61
CA ALA A 337 4.13 -11.38 14.31
C ALA A 337 4.40 -9.87 14.17
N ALA A 338 4.27 -9.31 12.96
CA ALA A 338 4.38 -7.87 12.74
C ALA A 338 3.29 -7.09 13.48
N LEU A 339 2.06 -7.60 13.50
CA LEU A 339 0.93 -6.96 14.17
C LEU A 339 1.11 -6.94 15.69
N GLU A 340 1.58 -8.04 16.30
CA GLU A 340 1.91 -8.11 17.72
C GLU A 340 2.93 -7.02 18.11
N ALA A 341 4.05 -6.92 17.39
CA ALA A 341 5.07 -5.91 17.66
C ALA A 341 4.54 -4.48 17.46
N THR A 342 3.77 -4.25 16.39
CA THR A 342 3.16 -2.94 16.13
C THR A 342 2.21 -2.52 17.26
N LEU A 343 1.32 -3.41 17.69
CA LEU A 343 0.36 -3.15 18.76
C LEU A 343 1.05 -2.92 20.11
N ASN A 344 2.15 -3.63 20.38
CA ASN A 344 2.95 -3.40 21.59
C ASN A 344 3.55 -1.99 21.64
N GLN A 345 3.94 -1.41 20.50
CA GLN A 345 4.44 -0.03 20.47
C GLN A 345 3.37 0.96 20.93
N TYR A 346 2.08 0.73 20.63
CA TYR A 346 0.97 1.58 21.07
C TYR A 346 0.72 1.57 22.58
N LEU A 347 1.32 0.67 23.35
CA LEU A 347 1.28 0.74 24.81
C LEU A 347 2.06 1.94 25.36
N ASP A 348 2.96 2.53 24.55
CA ASP A 348 3.62 3.82 24.78
C ASP A 348 3.39 4.69 23.54
N GLU A 349 2.38 5.57 23.62
CA GLU A 349 1.97 6.42 22.49
C GLU A 349 3.13 7.27 21.94
N ALA A 350 3.96 7.85 22.82
CA ALA A 350 5.08 8.68 22.40
C ALA A 350 6.15 7.86 21.64
N LYS A 351 6.35 6.60 22.05
CA LYS A 351 7.18 5.66 21.31
C LYS A 351 6.57 5.27 19.96
N ALA A 352 5.28 4.94 19.93
CA ALA A 352 4.56 4.61 18.70
C ALA A 352 4.67 5.73 17.65
N VAL A 353 4.44 6.98 18.05
CA VAL A 353 4.53 8.16 17.17
C VAL A 353 5.91 8.30 16.53
N ARG A 354 6.98 8.05 17.29
CA ARG A 354 8.36 8.18 16.80
C ARG A 354 8.81 7.01 15.94
N GLU A 355 8.39 5.79 16.27
CA GLU A 355 8.98 4.56 15.72
C GLU A 355 8.12 3.88 14.64
N ILE A 356 6.81 4.13 14.61
CA ILE A 356 5.94 3.63 13.53
C ILE A 356 6.06 4.60 12.35
N PRO A 357 6.63 4.19 11.20
CA PRO A 357 6.98 5.14 10.14
C PRO A 357 5.78 5.89 9.59
N THR A 358 4.62 5.23 9.46
CA THR A 358 3.38 5.88 9.03
C THR A 358 2.97 7.01 9.98
N LEU A 359 3.03 6.78 11.29
CA LEU A 359 2.68 7.81 12.28
C LEU A 359 3.69 8.95 12.26
N TRP A 360 4.98 8.65 12.23
CA TRP A 360 6.03 9.66 12.13
C TRP A 360 5.83 10.53 10.89
N MET A 361 5.57 9.93 9.73
CA MET A 361 5.34 10.68 8.50
C MET A 361 4.14 11.64 8.62
N LEU A 362 3.04 11.20 9.24
CA LEU A 362 1.84 12.01 9.44
C LEU A 362 2.06 13.15 10.45
N THR A 363 2.82 12.90 11.52
CA THR A 363 2.94 13.79 12.68
C THR A 363 4.22 14.61 12.72
N GLN A 364 5.17 14.38 11.81
CA GLN A 364 6.46 15.08 11.83
C GLN A 364 6.25 16.60 11.75
N PRO A 365 6.99 17.38 12.56
CA PRO A 365 6.94 18.83 12.52
C PRO A 365 7.34 19.40 11.15
N LEU A 366 6.74 20.53 10.76
CA LEU A 366 7.08 21.20 9.50
C LEU A 366 8.58 21.57 9.42
N THR A 367 9.20 21.92 10.55
CA THR A 367 10.63 22.25 10.63
C THR A 367 11.53 21.09 10.21
N GLU A 368 11.13 19.85 10.45
CA GLU A 368 11.89 18.66 10.03
C GLU A 368 11.80 18.46 8.51
N ILE A 369 10.66 18.82 7.91
CA ILE A 369 10.45 18.76 6.47
C ILE A 369 11.21 19.87 5.76
N GLU A 370 11.20 21.08 6.33
CA GLU A 370 12.02 22.20 5.88
C GLU A 370 13.50 21.82 5.84
N ARG A 371 14.02 21.23 6.93
CA ARG A 371 15.39 20.72 6.99
C ARG A 371 15.70 19.74 5.86
N LYS A 372 14.81 18.77 5.61
CA LYS A 372 14.97 17.78 4.53
C LYS A 372 14.85 18.41 3.14
N ALA A 373 13.95 19.37 2.95
CA ALA A 373 13.79 20.11 1.69
C ALA A 373 15.05 20.91 1.37
N ASP A 374 15.60 21.62 2.36
CA ASP A 374 16.84 22.38 2.23
C ASP A 374 18.02 21.48 1.91
N LEU A 375 18.14 20.34 2.61
CA LEU A 375 19.18 19.34 2.35
C LEU A 375 19.09 18.81 0.91
N LEU A 376 17.90 18.39 0.47
CA LEU A 376 17.67 17.85 -0.87
C LEU A 376 17.94 18.92 -1.94
N ALA A 377 17.38 20.12 -1.79
CA ALA A 377 17.55 21.21 -2.76
C ALA A 377 19.01 21.64 -2.88
N THR A 378 19.72 21.77 -1.76
CA THR A 378 21.15 22.14 -1.74
C THR A 378 21.98 21.10 -2.47
N ARG A 379 21.76 19.82 -2.20
CA ARG A 379 22.51 18.73 -2.85
C ARG A 379 22.18 18.60 -4.34
N ILE A 380 20.92 18.79 -4.76
CA ILE A 380 20.58 18.83 -6.18
C ILE A 380 21.22 20.05 -6.87
N ARG A 381 21.20 21.23 -6.25
CA ARG A 381 21.87 22.42 -6.81
C ARG A 381 23.37 22.20 -6.98
N SER A 382 24.01 21.50 -6.04
CA SER A 382 25.44 21.19 -6.08
C SER A 382 25.84 20.29 -7.25
N VAL A 383 24.90 19.56 -7.87
CA VAL A 383 25.13 18.79 -9.10
C VAL A 383 25.52 19.71 -10.27
N GLY A 384 25.06 20.97 -10.29
CA GLY A 384 25.58 22.00 -11.17
C GLY A 384 25.38 21.76 -12.67
N HIS A 385 24.16 21.41 -13.12
CA HIS A 385 23.89 21.20 -14.55
C HIS A 385 23.24 22.41 -15.24
N VAL A 386 23.74 22.78 -16.42
CA VAL A 386 23.19 23.88 -17.23
C VAL A 386 21.73 23.60 -17.59
N GLY A 387 20.84 24.52 -17.21
CA GLY A 387 19.42 24.43 -17.54
C GLY A 387 18.55 23.70 -16.51
N LEU A 388 19.13 23.19 -15.41
CA LEU A 388 18.37 22.74 -14.24
C LEU A 388 17.98 23.95 -13.38
N SER A 389 16.73 24.02 -12.96
CA SER A 389 16.29 24.97 -11.91
C SER A 389 15.73 24.19 -10.73
N VAL A 390 16.01 24.66 -9.51
CA VAL A 390 15.62 24.01 -8.25
C VAL A 390 15.05 25.04 -7.29
N ALA A 391 13.79 24.86 -6.90
CA ALA A 391 13.08 25.74 -5.97
C ALA A 391 12.49 24.94 -4.81
N ILE A 392 12.36 25.57 -3.65
CA ILE A 392 11.56 25.06 -2.53
C ILE A 392 10.24 25.81 -2.55
N GLN A 393 9.13 25.11 -2.43
CA GLN A 393 7.78 25.69 -2.50
C GLN A 393 6.90 25.17 -1.37
N ASP A 394 6.00 26.01 -0.89
CA ASP A 394 4.89 25.58 -0.04
C ASP A 394 3.91 24.72 -0.85
N ASP A 395 3.49 23.60 -0.26
CA ASP A 395 2.45 22.75 -0.83
C ASP A 395 1.70 22.00 0.29
N LEU A 396 0.79 21.12 -0.10
CA LEU A 396 0.07 20.24 0.83
C LEU A 396 0.37 18.77 0.48
N SER A 397 0.94 18.03 1.44
CA SER A 397 1.00 16.57 1.41
C SER A 397 -0.38 15.98 1.67
N GLN A 398 -0.55 14.70 1.35
CA GLN A 398 -1.80 13.97 1.60
C GLN A 398 -1.55 12.82 2.56
N THR A 399 -2.48 12.60 3.49
CA THR A 399 -2.43 11.43 4.38
C THR A 399 -2.63 10.13 3.61
N GLY A 400 -3.43 10.15 2.55
CA GLY A 400 -3.73 9.02 1.67
C GLY A 400 -5.23 8.81 1.51
N GLY A 401 -5.68 8.65 0.26
CA GLY A 401 -7.10 8.55 -0.07
C GLY A 401 -7.81 7.30 0.47
N GLY A 402 -7.09 6.33 1.05
CA GLY A 402 -7.70 5.12 1.62
C GLY A 402 -8.07 5.21 3.10
N ALA A 403 -7.73 6.31 3.77
CA ALA A 403 -7.91 6.45 5.22
C ALA A 403 -8.53 7.79 5.64
N LEU A 404 -7.98 8.92 5.18
CA LEU A 404 -8.42 10.25 5.58
C LEU A 404 -8.40 11.21 4.36
N PRO A 405 -9.46 11.27 3.56
CA PRO A 405 -9.45 11.88 2.23
C PRO A 405 -9.31 13.41 2.25
N THR A 406 -9.55 14.03 3.40
CA THR A 406 -9.48 15.50 3.58
C THR A 406 -8.23 15.96 4.33
N GLY A 407 -7.39 15.02 4.81
CA GLY A 407 -6.16 15.34 5.52
C GLY A 407 -5.13 15.96 4.60
N LYS A 408 -5.03 17.30 4.65
CA LYS A 408 -4.01 18.07 3.94
C LYS A 408 -2.98 18.58 4.93
N LEU A 409 -1.73 18.16 4.75
CA LEU A 409 -0.64 18.48 5.67
C LEU A 409 0.27 19.54 5.05
N PRO A 410 0.47 20.71 5.70
CA PRO A 410 1.44 21.71 5.24
C PRO A 410 2.82 21.08 5.05
N THR A 411 3.41 21.24 3.87
CA THR A 411 4.72 20.68 3.51
C THR A 411 5.56 21.67 2.72
N LYS A 412 6.85 21.38 2.58
CA LYS A 412 7.76 22.04 1.65
C LYS A 412 8.22 21.03 0.61
N VAL A 413 7.94 21.29 -0.66
CA VAL A 413 8.40 20.44 -1.76
C VAL A 413 9.64 21.02 -2.41
N VAL A 414 10.52 20.14 -2.90
CA VAL A 414 11.61 20.52 -3.80
C VAL A 414 11.12 20.35 -5.23
N ALA A 415 10.94 21.46 -5.95
CA ALA A 415 10.54 21.50 -7.34
C ALA A 415 11.77 21.58 -8.25
N ILE A 416 11.84 20.71 -9.26
CA ILE A 416 12.86 20.78 -10.30
C ILE A 416 12.23 20.92 -11.69
N CYS A 417 12.92 21.67 -12.56
CA CYS A 417 12.61 21.73 -13.99
C CYS A 417 13.91 21.76 -14.81
N HIS A 418 13.83 21.35 -16.07
CA HIS A 418 14.98 21.33 -16.97
C HIS A 418 14.62 21.95 -18.32
N LYS A 419 15.51 22.81 -18.87
CA LYS A 419 15.25 23.51 -20.15
C LYS A 419 15.04 22.57 -21.34
N ALA A 420 15.71 21.41 -21.34
CA ALA A 420 15.69 20.47 -22.47
C ALA A 420 14.77 19.25 -22.26
N MET A 421 14.17 19.09 -21.08
CA MET A 421 13.32 17.93 -20.77
C MET A 421 12.03 18.40 -20.11
N SER A 422 10.90 17.92 -20.61
CA SER A 422 9.60 18.15 -19.96
C SER A 422 9.54 17.43 -18.62
N ALA A 423 8.66 17.87 -17.72
CA ALA A 423 8.43 17.19 -16.44
C ALA A 423 8.04 15.72 -16.61
N ASN A 424 7.24 15.39 -17.63
CA ASN A 424 6.88 13.99 -17.93
C ASN A 424 8.10 13.14 -18.30
N GLN A 425 9.06 13.70 -19.04
CA GLN A 425 10.30 12.98 -19.37
C GLN A 425 11.18 12.80 -18.14
N LEU A 426 11.30 13.84 -17.30
CA LEU A 426 12.04 13.77 -16.03
C LEU A 426 11.43 12.71 -15.09
N GLU A 427 10.12 12.77 -14.85
CA GLU A 427 9.39 11.80 -14.02
C GLU A 427 9.57 10.38 -14.55
N SER A 428 9.37 10.16 -15.85
CA SER A 428 9.44 8.82 -16.43
C SER A 428 10.83 8.22 -16.26
N ARG A 429 11.88 9.02 -16.45
CA ARG A 429 13.28 8.59 -16.21
C ARG A 429 13.55 8.30 -14.74
N LEU A 430 13.03 9.10 -13.81
CA LEU A 430 13.15 8.84 -12.37
C LEU A 430 12.42 7.56 -11.95
N ARG A 431 11.22 7.32 -12.47
CA ARG A 431 10.42 6.12 -12.17
C ARG A 431 10.99 4.84 -12.78
N LEU A 432 11.57 4.93 -13.98
CA LEU A 432 12.22 3.81 -14.66
C LEU A 432 13.67 3.59 -14.21
N GLY A 433 14.24 4.55 -13.47
CA GLY A 433 15.58 4.46 -12.90
C GLY A 433 15.72 3.38 -11.82
N GLN A 434 16.96 3.24 -11.33
CA GLN A 434 17.31 2.36 -10.21
C GLN A 434 18.08 3.18 -9.16
N PRO A 435 17.49 3.46 -7.98
CA PRO A 435 16.14 3.06 -7.56
C PRO A 435 15.04 3.78 -8.35
N ALA A 436 13.84 3.18 -8.39
CA ALA A 436 12.65 3.85 -8.91
C ALA A 436 12.21 4.95 -7.94
N ILE A 437 12.03 6.18 -8.43
CA ILE A 437 11.62 7.33 -7.62
C ILE A 437 10.28 7.84 -8.14
N ILE A 438 9.25 7.78 -7.30
CA ILE A 438 7.89 8.19 -7.65
C ILE A 438 7.65 9.61 -7.13
N THR A 439 7.30 10.52 -8.03
CA THR A 439 7.16 11.97 -7.75
C THR A 439 5.77 12.46 -8.16
N ARG A 440 5.46 13.72 -7.85
CA ARG A 440 4.29 14.42 -8.40
C ARG A 440 4.74 15.37 -9.51
N ILE A 441 3.85 15.61 -10.48
CA ILE A 441 4.01 16.70 -11.46
C ILE A 441 2.96 17.77 -11.16
N LYS A 442 3.41 19.02 -11.04
CA LYS A 442 2.54 20.19 -10.84
C LYS A 442 3.11 21.35 -11.64
N GLU A 443 2.27 22.01 -12.45
CA GLU A 443 2.65 23.21 -13.22
C GLU A 443 3.94 23.02 -14.06
N GLY A 444 4.11 21.83 -14.65
CA GLY A 444 5.29 21.53 -15.47
C GLY A 444 6.59 21.30 -14.71
N MET A 445 6.52 21.13 -13.38
CA MET A 445 7.66 20.81 -12.51
C MET A 445 7.53 19.41 -11.91
N VAL A 446 8.65 18.75 -11.68
CA VAL A 446 8.72 17.51 -10.88
C VAL A 446 8.92 17.90 -9.42
N LEU A 447 8.03 17.41 -8.55
CA LEU A 447 8.03 17.71 -7.13
C LEU A 447 8.49 16.49 -6.31
N PHE A 448 9.46 16.72 -5.44
CA PHE A 448 9.84 15.79 -4.37
C PHE A 448 9.31 16.33 -3.05
N ASP A 449 8.45 15.55 -2.40
CA ASP A 449 7.90 15.87 -1.09
C ASP A 449 8.67 15.13 0.01
N PRO A 450 9.47 15.82 0.85
CA PRO A 450 10.30 15.19 1.87
C PRO A 450 9.54 14.54 3.03
N ARG A 451 8.22 14.77 3.14
CA ARG A 451 7.31 14.08 4.08
C ARG A 451 7.56 12.57 4.12
N THR A 452 7.70 11.95 2.95
CA THR A 452 7.82 10.50 2.79
C THR A 452 9.26 10.04 2.52
N LEU A 453 10.25 10.90 2.81
CA LEU A 453 11.66 10.62 2.57
C LEU A 453 12.45 10.49 3.87
N SER A 454 13.35 9.51 3.88
CA SER A 454 14.46 9.43 4.82
C SER A 454 15.71 10.17 4.30
N ASP A 455 16.62 10.53 5.21
CA ASP A 455 17.89 11.17 4.85
C ASP A 455 18.75 10.29 3.91
N LYS A 456 18.63 8.96 4.04
CA LYS A 456 19.30 7.99 3.14
C LYS A 456 18.72 8.04 1.73
N GLU A 457 17.41 8.19 1.59
CA GLU A 457 16.75 8.27 0.28
C GLU A 457 17.02 9.61 -0.41
N ILE A 458 17.18 10.70 0.34
CA ILE A 458 17.63 11.99 -0.20
C ILE A 458 18.96 11.82 -0.96
N GLY A 459 19.92 11.08 -0.40
CA GLY A 459 21.18 10.77 -1.09
C GLY A 459 20.97 10.06 -2.43
N LYS A 460 20.14 9.00 -2.43
CA LYS A 460 19.81 8.23 -3.64
C LYS A 460 19.09 9.07 -4.71
N ILE A 461 18.22 9.99 -4.29
CA ILE A 461 17.55 10.90 -5.22
C ILE A 461 18.56 11.81 -5.91
N VAL A 462 19.51 12.38 -5.15
CA VAL A 462 20.55 13.26 -5.71
C VAL A 462 21.41 12.51 -6.73
N GLU A 463 21.82 11.28 -6.42
CA GLU A 463 22.56 10.41 -7.34
C GLU A 463 21.77 10.13 -8.63
N ALA A 464 20.48 9.79 -8.49
CA ALA A 464 19.60 9.54 -9.64
C ALA A 464 19.41 10.77 -10.52
N VAL A 465 19.22 11.95 -9.92
CA VAL A 465 19.12 13.22 -10.65
C VAL A 465 20.44 13.54 -11.36
N HIS A 466 21.59 13.33 -10.70
CA HIS A 466 22.89 13.54 -11.31
C HIS A 466 23.10 12.66 -12.56
N LYS A 467 22.83 11.36 -12.44
CA LYS A 467 22.93 10.41 -13.55
C LYS A 467 22.03 10.80 -14.72
N LEU A 468 20.77 11.14 -14.44
CA LEU A 468 19.79 11.56 -15.44
C LEU A 468 20.29 12.76 -16.25
N LEU A 469 20.89 13.74 -15.58
CA LEU A 469 21.41 14.95 -16.20
C LEU A 469 22.66 14.69 -17.06
N GLN A 470 23.56 13.80 -16.63
CA GLN A 470 24.72 13.38 -17.45
C GLN A 470 24.30 12.71 -18.75
N GLU A 471 23.30 11.82 -18.70
CA GLU A 471 22.77 11.14 -19.90
C GLU A 471 22.12 12.13 -20.89
N ALA A 472 21.50 13.19 -20.38
CA ALA A 472 20.94 14.26 -21.21
C ALA A 472 22.01 15.13 -21.89
N ALA A 473 23.20 15.27 -21.28
CA ALA A 473 24.32 16.01 -21.87
C ALA A 473 25.05 15.20 -22.95
N GLY A 474 25.14 13.87 -22.80
CA GLY A 474 25.82 12.97 -23.76
C GLY A 474 24.98 12.53 -24.96
N SER A 475 23.70 12.91 -25.04
CA SER A 475 22.80 12.56 -26.16
C SER A 475 22.70 13.66 -27.23
N ARG A 476 23.71 14.54 -27.34
CA ARG A 476 23.79 15.61 -28.35
C ARG A 476 24.87 15.33 -29.39
#